data_AF-A0A9P4MYZ7-F1
#
_entry.id   AF-A0A9P4MYZ7-F1
#
_cell.length_a   1.000
_cell.length_b   1.000
_cell.length_c   1.000
_cell.angle_alpha   90.00
_cell.angle_beta   90.00
_cell.angle_gamma   90.00
#
_symmetry.space_group_name_H-M   'P 1'
#
loop_
_entity.id
_entity.type
_entity.pdbx_description
1 polymer ?
#
loop_
_entity_poly.entity_id
_entity_poly.type
_entity_poly.pdbx_seq_one_letter_code
_entity_poly.pdbx_strand_id
1 'polypeptide(L)'
;MGTPKKRLVICCDGTGRDSIRERNEYLTNVARYARCIKSTSSGGVLQLVYYHEGVAMHDGKFQYREAATGQGIHSMIQDAYYFLCLNFNFDELQHDEIHLIGFSRGAFAVRALACFIEDVGILAKSRLALLSMVYNVWRGQDLDRLKTHIESWVKKGYLKRDIEITSCGVWDTVSAMYPAKELAFVSPRIPRILRNAFQALALHEMRTAFPPILWNYEALHSANTIIKQCWLAGDHSDIGGGHSDSGLAALSLLWMVSQFQEYTEAEFDELMVLDCLTPLYLRWQEQALVNWEDATFFNKQEYILRSHMYTRGEAFSLWISYDNKDSRQCPRAGIVDHKSLAPAWSIKSVSTGAISQLGLPS
;
A
#
# COMPACT_ATOMS: atom_id res chain seq x y z
N MET A 1 -13.45 31.71 10.25
CA MET A 1 -13.22 30.80 9.11
C MET A 1 -12.88 29.44 9.71
N GLY A 2 -13.56 28.38 9.29
CA GLY A 2 -13.29 27.02 9.80
C GLY A 2 -11.86 26.57 9.47
N THR A 3 -11.37 25.56 10.19
CA THR A 3 -10.04 25.02 9.90
C THR A 3 -10.08 24.32 8.54
N PRO A 4 -9.17 24.63 7.59
CA PRO A 4 -9.19 24.02 6.27
C PRO A 4 -8.97 22.51 6.36
N LYS A 5 -9.68 21.76 5.51
CA LYS A 5 -9.52 20.33 5.27
C LYS A 5 -8.07 20.01 4.91
N LYS A 6 -7.59 18.88 5.41
CA LYS A 6 -6.25 18.33 5.14
C LYS A 6 -6.36 16.86 4.77
N ARG A 7 -5.35 16.34 4.07
CA ARG A 7 -5.15 14.90 3.86
C ARG A 7 -4.02 14.44 4.77
N LEU A 8 -4.30 13.49 5.65
CA LEU A 8 -3.33 12.88 6.56
C LEU A 8 -2.92 11.54 5.97
N VAL A 9 -1.68 11.43 5.51
CA VAL A 9 -1.13 10.22 4.89
C VAL A 9 -0.19 9.55 5.89
N ILE A 10 -0.60 8.40 6.42
CA ILE A 10 0.15 7.62 7.41
C ILE A 10 0.86 6.49 6.68
N CYS A 11 2.19 6.55 6.64
CA CYS A 11 3.05 5.57 5.99
C CYS A 11 3.84 4.78 7.03
N CYS A 12 3.57 3.48 7.17
CA CYS A 12 4.29 2.59 8.10
C CYS A 12 5.06 1.51 7.34
N ASP A 13 6.38 1.47 7.50
CA ASP A 13 7.24 0.55 6.76
C ASP A 13 7.38 -0.84 7.42
N GLY A 14 7.84 -1.82 6.64
CA GLY A 14 8.18 -3.16 7.10
C GLY A 14 9.53 -3.21 7.81
N THR A 15 9.74 -4.18 8.70
CA THR A 15 11.02 -4.31 9.42
C THR A 15 12.20 -4.57 8.51
N GLY A 16 13.34 -4.01 8.93
CA GLY A 16 14.66 -4.43 8.49
C GLY A 16 15.29 -3.49 7.48
N ARG A 17 14.62 -2.38 7.14
CA ARG A 17 15.11 -1.38 6.21
C ARG A 17 14.75 0.02 6.71
N ASP A 18 15.77 0.75 7.10
CA ASP A 18 15.70 2.16 7.51
C ASP A 18 15.92 3.04 6.28
N SER A 19 14.94 3.82 5.84
CA SER A 19 15.08 4.70 4.68
C SER A 19 15.79 6.04 4.99
N ILE A 20 16.23 6.24 6.23
CA ILE A 20 16.68 7.51 6.80
C ILE A 20 18.11 7.44 7.40
N ARG A 21 18.52 6.37 8.11
CA ARG A 21 19.74 6.44 8.98
C ARG A 21 20.90 5.49 8.72
N GLU A 22 20.79 4.49 7.85
CA GLU A 22 21.96 3.73 7.36
C GLU A 22 21.96 3.69 5.84
N ARG A 23 23.11 3.38 5.21
CA ARG A 23 23.34 3.37 3.75
C ARG A 23 22.36 2.45 3.00
N ASN A 24 21.11 2.84 2.91
CA ASN A 24 20.08 2.10 2.22
C ASN A 24 20.05 2.62 0.79
N GLU A 25 20.84 1.96 -0.05
CA GLU A 25 20.86 2.24 -1.50
C GLU A 25 19.47 1.98 -2.13
N TYR A 26 18.58 1.24 -1.45
CA TYR A 26 17.30 0.78 -2.01
C TYR A 26 16.11 1.02 -1.08
N LEU A 27 15.15 1.80 -1.56
CA LEU A 27 13.96 2.20 -0.82
C LEU A 27 12.84 1.16 -0.94
N THR A 28 12.02 1.06 0.11
CA THR A 28 10.73 0.37 0.04
C THR A 28 9.73 1.20 -0.75
N ASN A 29 8.65 0.56 -1.18
CA ASN A 29 7.54 1.24 -1.84
C ASN A 29 6.77 2.16 -0.88
N VAL A 30 6.79 1.91 0.44
CA VAL A 30 6.22 2.86 1.42
C VAL A 30 7.03 4.15 1.45
N ALA A 31 8.36 4.06 1.50
CA ALA A 31 9.23 5.23 1.48
C ALA A 31 9.14 5.99 0.15
N ARG A 32 9.07 5.27 -0.98
CA ARG A 32 8.88 5.87 -2.31
C ARG A 32 7.53 6.55 -2.42
N TYR A 33 6.45 5.88 -2.03
CA TYR A 33 5.10 6.45 -2.01
C TYR A 33 5.05 7.73 -1.17
N ALA A 34 5.62 7.72 0.04
CA ALA A 34 5.68 8.89 0.91
C ALA A 34 6.40 10.08 0.24
N ARG A 35 7.48 9.84 -0.51
CA ARG A 35 8.22 10.86 -1.26
C ARG A 35 7.47 11.36 -2.50
N CYS A 36 6.61 10.51 -3.08
CA CYS A 36 5.81 10.88 -4.24
C CYS A 36 4.58 11.72 -3.90
N ILE A 37 4.14 11.85 -2.64
CA ILE A 37 2.98 12.69 -2.30
C ILE A 37 3.35 14.17 -2.39
N LYS A 38 2.58 14.97 -3.13
CA LYS A 38 2.77 16.44 -3.15
C LYS A 38 2.45 17.01 -1.78
N SER A 39 3.21 17.98 -1.29
CA SER A 39 2.88 18.64 -0.01
C SER A 39 1.54 19.38 -0.02
N THR A 40 1.09 19.85 -1.19
CA THR A 40 -0.20 20.52 -1.37
C THR A 40 -0.77 20.12 -2.72
N SER A 41 -2.07 19.79 -2.76
CA SER A 41 -2.76 19.45 -4.00
C SER A 41 -3.00 20.69 -4.86
N SER A 42 -3.29 20.53 -6.14
CA SER A 42 -3.61 21.61 -7.07
C SER A 42 -4.76 22.50 -6.58
N GLY A 43 -5.75 21.92 -5.89
CA GLY A 43 -6.83 22.64 -5.22
C GLY A 43 -6.48 23.34 -3.90
N GLY A 44 -5.20 23.39 -3.51
CA GLY A 44 -4.74 24.06 -2.29
C GLY A 44 -4.93 23.27 -0.99
N VAL A 45 -5.29 21.99 -1.06
CA VAL A 45 -5.47 21.13 0.12
C VAL A 45 -4.12 20.57 0.56
N LEU A 46 -3.77 20.78 1.83
CA LEU A 46 -2.52 20.29 2.41
C LEU A 46 -2.53 18.76 2.50
N GLN A 47 -1.44 18.10 2.09
CA GLN A 47 -1.26 16.65 2.23
C GLN A 47 -0.08 16.37 3.16
N LEU A 48 -0.39 16.11 4.43
CA LEU A 48 0.57 15.88 5.50
C LEU A 48 0.96 14.41 5.54
N VAL A 49 2.23 14.14 5.25
CA VAL A 49 2.79 12.79 5.30
C VAL A 49 3.46 12.55 6.65
N TYR A 50 3.05 11.47 7.32
CA TYR A 50 3.73 10.88 8.45
C TYR A 50 4.39 9.59 8.00
N TYR A 51 5.69 9.44 8.25
CA TYR A 51 6.42 8.22 7.94
C TYR A 51 6.98 7.60 9.22
N HIS A 52 6.63 6.34 9.47
CA HIS A 52 7.18 5.53 10.54
C HIS A 52 8.10 4.47 9.94
N GLU A 53 9.36 4.48 10.38
CA GLU A 53 10.36 3.49 10.00
C GLU A 53 9.97 2.08 10.48
N GLY A 54 10.37 1.04 9.76
CA GLY A 54 10.09 -0.33 10.17
C GLY A 54 10.73 -0.65 11.52
N VAL A 55 10.20 -1.67 12.22
CA VAL A 55 10.75 -2.12 13.51
C VAL A 55 12.12 -2.77 13.30
N ALA A 56 13.19 -1.97 13.26
CA ALA A 56 14.59 -2.35 13.44
C ALA A 56 15.47 -1.08 13.49
N MET A 57 16.40 -1.04 14.45
CA MET A 57 17.55 -0.13 14.63
C MET A 57 17.37 1.01 15.66
N HIS A 58 17.78 0.74 16.91
CA HIS A 58 18.45 1.74 17.73
C HIS A 58 19.94 1.34 17.83
N ASP A 59 20.84 2.27 17.54
CA ASP A 59 22.31 2.17 17.72
C ASP A 59 23.06 1.08 16.91
N GLY A 60 22.68 0.83 15.65
CA GLY A 60 23.45 -0.05 14.74
C GLY A 60 23.56 -1.51 15.20
N LYS A 61 22.72 -1.92 16.16
CA LYS A 61 22.64 -3.29 16.65
C LYS A 61 21.28 -3.87 16.31
N PHE A 62 21.28 -4.93 15.50
CA PHE A 62 20.11 -5.77 15.25
C PHE A 62 19.58 -6.32 16.59
N GLN A 63 18.54 -5.70 17.15
CA GLN A 63 17.79 -6.31 18.25
C GLN A 63 16.87 -7.39 17.69
N TYR A 64 17.39 -8.60 17.57
CA TYR A 64 16.60 -9.82 17.33
C TYR A 64 15.44 -9.97 18.32
N ARG A 65 15.53 -9.30 19.49
CA ARG A 65 14.52 -9.30 20.56
C ARG A 65 13.25 -8.52 20.23
N GLU A 66 13.30 -7.32 19.67
CA GLU A 66 12.09 -6.51 19.39
C GLU A 66 11.29 -7.02 18.20
N ALA A 67 11.99 -7.54 17.18
CA ALA A 67 11.37 -8.21 16.04
C ALA A 67 10.66 -9.53 16.43
N ALA A 68 11.10 -10.18 17.52
CA ALA A 68 10.53 -11.42 18.04
C ALA A 68 9.47 -11.23 19.14
N THR A 69 9.50 -10.11 19.88
CA THR A 69 8.53 -9.84 20.99
C THR A 69 7.26 -9.12 20.53
N GLY A 70 7.21 -8.62 19.29
CA GLY A 70 6.05 -7.89 18.75
C GLY A 70 5.85 -6.50 19.35
N GLN A 71 6.71 -6.04 20.27
CA GLN A 71 6.57 -4.74 20.92
C GLN A 71 6.60 -3.56 19.94
N GLY A 72 7.42 -3.64 18.89
CA GLY A 72 7.52 -2.56 17.92
C GLY A 72 6.24 -2.30 17.11
N ILE A 73 5.37 -3.30 16.93
CA ILE A 73 4.09 -3.09 16.22
C ILE A 73 3.12 -2.26 17.07
N HIS A 74 3.15 -2.45 18.40
CA HIS A 74 2.31 -1.70 19.33
C HIS A 74 2.73 -0.24 19.40
N SER A 75 4.04 0.05 19.40
CA SER A 75 4.55 1.42 19.33
C SER A 75 4.17 2.07 18.02
N MET A 76 4.40 1.39 16.89
CA MET A 76 4.05 1.91 15.56
C MET A 76 2.57 2.30 15.42
N ILE A 77 1.65 1.48 15.93
CA ILE A 77 0.21 1.79 15.93
C ILE A 77 -0.09 3.01 16.81
N GLN A 78 0.46 3.06 18.03
CA GLN A 78 0.22 4.17 18.96
C GLN A 78 0.83 5.48 18.46
N ASP A 79 2.03 5.47 17.87
CA ASP A 79 2.71 6.65 17.36
C ASP A 79 1.98 7.23 16.14
N ALA A 80 1.54 6.37 15.22
CA ALA A 80 0.69 6.79 14.10
C ALA A 80 -0.66 7.36 14.57
N TYR A 81 -1.30 6.72 15.57
CA TYR A 81 -2.54 7.23 16.16
C TYR A 81 -2.33 8.57 16.89
N TYR A 82 -1.20 8.72 17.58
CA TYR A 82 -0.82 9.95 18.26
C TYR A 82 -0.65 11.10 17.27
N PHE A 83 0.02 10.85 16.14
CA PHE A 83 0.11 11.81 15.03
C PHE A 83 -1.27 12.22 14.53
N LEU A 84 -2.19 11.26 14.31
CA LEU A 84 -3.56 11.57 13.89
C LEU A 84 -4.27 12.46 14.92
N CYS A 85 -4.23 12.13 16.21
CA CYS A 85 -4.86 12.93 17.26
C CYS A 85 -4.32 14.37 17.36
N LEU A 86 -3.04 14.59 17.01
CA LEU A 86 -2.45 15.92 17.00
C LEU A 86 -2.85 16.77 15.78
N ASN A 87 -3.19 16.14 14.66
CA ASN A 87 -3.34 16.82 13.38
C ASN A 87 -4.77 16.77 12.80
N PHE A 88 -5.61 15.86 13.28
CA PHE A 88 -6.98 15.68 12.80
C PHE A 88 -7.91 16.82 13.25
N ASN A 89 -8.75 17.27 12.32
CA ASN A 89 -9.71 18.34 12.54
C ASN A 89 -10.97 17.86 13.29
N PHE A 90 -11.25 18.51 14.42
CA PHE A 90 -12.46 18.25 15.20
C PHE A 90 -13.66 19.09 14.75
N ASP A 91 -13.45 20.09 13.88
CA ASP A 91 -14.52 20.88 13.24
C ASP A 91 -15.52 19.96 12.50
N GLU A 92 -16.80 20.29 12.58
CA GLU A 92 -17.91 19.54 11.97
C GLU A 92 -18.15 19.95 10.51
N LEU A 93 -17.67 21.12 10.09
CA LEU A 93 -17.93 21.66 8.75
C LEU A 93 -16.96 21.14 7.69
N GLN A 94 -15.78 20.65 8.09
CA GLN A 94 -14.76 20.12 7.19
C GLN A 94 -14.08 18.89 7.77
N HIS A 95 -14.17 17.77 7.04
CA HIS A 95 -13.58 16.50 7.43
C HIS A 95 -12.23 16.31 6.77
N ASP A 96 -11.19 16.09 7.58
CA ASP A 96 -9.88 15.67 7.08
C ASP A 96 -9.99 14.25 6.48
N GLU A 97 -9.17 13.98 5.47
CA GLU A 97 -9.04 12.65 4.86
C GLU A 97 -7.91 11.87 5.54
N ILE A 98 -8.11 10.56 5.72
CA ILE A 98 -7.11 9.66 6.29
C ILE A 98 -6.75 8.61 5.24
N HIS A 99 -5.47 8.57 4.90
CA HIS A 99 -4.88 7.58 4.00
C HIS A 99 -3.87 6.75 4.78
N LEU A 100 -4.02 5.43 4.72
CA LEU A 100 -3.23 4.48 5.48
C LEU A 100 -2.40 3.63 4.54
N ILE A 101 -1.07 3.71 4.64
CA ILE A 101 -0.13 3.07 3.72
C ILE A 101 0.81 2.18 4.51
N GLY A 102 1.00 0.93 4.11
CA GLY A 102 2.00 0.11 4.77
C GLY A 102 2.51 -1.09 3.97
N PHE A 103 3.66 -1.60 4.39
CA PHE A 103 4.28 -2.80 3.82
C PHE A 103 4.58 -3.81 4.92
N SER A 104 4.36 -5.11 4.66
CA SER A 104 4.76 -6.19 5.56
C SER A 104 4.13 -6.06 6.96
N ARG A 105 4.93 -5.88 8.01
CA ARG A 105 4.45 -5.56 9.36
C ARG A 105 3.82 -4.17 9.47
N GLY A 106 4.33 -3.19 8.73
CA GLY A 106 3.72 -1.87 8.65
C GLY A 106 2.33 -1.92 8.01
N ALA A 107 2.12 -2.81 7.03
CA ALA A 107 0.79 -3.09 6.50
C ALA A 107 -0.16 -3.62 7.58
N PHE A 108 0.29 -4.54 8.43
CA PHE A 108 -0.52 -5.00 9.56
C PHE A 108 -0.80 -3.87 10.55
N ALA A 109 0.21 -3.04 10.86
CA ALA A 109 0.06 -1.92 11.79
C ALA A 109 -1.00 -0.92 11.31
N VAL A 110 -1.01 -0.54 10.03
CA VAL A 110 -2.03 0.39 9.53
C VAL A 110 -3.43 -0.24 9.46
N ARG A 111 -3.54 -1.55 9.22
CA ARG A 111 -4.82 -2.27 9.33
C ARG A 111 -5.33 -2.29 10.77
N ALA A 112 -4.44 -2.52 11.74
CA ALA A 112 -4.75 -2.46 13.17
C ALA A 112 -5.15 -1.05 13.60
N LEU A 113 -4.45 -0.02 13.09
CA LEU A 113 -4.79 1.38 13.31
C LEU A 113 -6.20 1.70 12.79
N ALA A 114 -6.55 1.23 11.58
CA ALA A 114 -7.89 1.41 11.03
C ALA A 114 -8.97 0.78 11.93
N CYS A 115 -8.69 -0.42 12.46
CA CYS A 115 -9.58 -1.08 13.41
C CYS A 115 -9.71 -0.30 14.73
N PHE A 116 -8.59 0.22 15.24
CA PHE A 116 -8.58 1.00 16.48
C PHE A 116 -9.38 2.30 16.34
N ILE A 117 -9.28 2.99 15.20
CA ILE A 117 -10.06 4.19 14.89
C ILE A 117 -11.56 3.86 14.82
N GLU A 118 -11.95 2.74 14.20
CA GLU A 118 -13.35 2.32 14.17
C GLU A 118 -13.92 2.04 15.57
N ASP A 119 -13.17 1.30 16.38
CA ASP A 119 -13.66 0.81 17.67
C ASP A 119 -13.72 1.93 18.72
N VAL A 120 -12.72 2.83 18.71
CA VAL A 120 -12.56 3.88 19.71
C VAL A 120 -12.94 5.26 19.18
N GLY A 121 -12.54 5.62 17.97
CA GLY A 121 -12.56 7.00 17.43
C GLY A 121 -11.19 7.68 17.52
N ILE A 122 -11.13 9.00 17.31
CA ILE A 122 -9.93 9.83 17.44
C ILE A 122 -10.03 10.68 18.72
N LEU A 123 -9.03 10.58 19.58
CA LEU A 123 -8.94 11.35 20.83
C LEU A 123 -8.56 12.81 20.57
N ALA A 124 -9.19 13.72 21.31
CA ALA A 124 -8.74 15.10 21.35
C ALA A 124 -7.37 15.20 22.04
N LYS A 125 -6.61 16.25 21.72
CA LYS A 125 -5.28 16.53 22.29
C LYS A 125 -5.26 16.47 23.82
N SER A 126 -6.33 16.95 24.47
CA SER A 126 -6.49 16.94 25.94
C SER A 126 -6.60 15.55 26.57
N ARG A 127 -6.83 14.49 25.78
CA ARG A 127 -6.94 13.09 26.23
C ARG A 127 -5.79 12.21 25.77
N LEU A 128 -4.78 12.76 25.10
CA LEU A 128 -3.62 11.98 24.63
C LEU A 128 -2.85 11.29 25.76
N ALA A 129 -2.86 11.83 26.98
CA ALA A 129 -2.28 11.17 28.15
C ALA A 129 -2.91 9.81 28.47
N LEU A 130 -4.13 9.54 27.96
CA LEU A 130 -4.85 8.28 28.16
C LEU A 130 -4.59 7.27 27.03
N LEU A 131 -3.87 7.64 25.97
CA LEU A 131 -3.70 6.81 24.78
C LEU A 131 -3.23 5.40 25.13
N SER A 132 -2.15 5.26 25.91
CA SER A 132 -1.62 3.93 26.25
C SER A 132 -2.65 3.07 27.01
N MET A 133 -3.40 3.68 27.93
CA MET A 133 -4.44 2.96 28.68
C MET A 133 -5.59 2.53 27.75
N VAL A 134 -6.07 3.42 26.89
CA VAL A 134 -7.14 3.12 25.92
C VAL A 134 -6.70 2.03 24.94
N TYR A 135 -5.48 2.13 24.41
CA TYR A 135 -4.89 1.15 23.53
C TYR A 135 -4.77 -0.22 24.21
N ASN A 136 -4.31 -0.26 25.47
CA ASN A 136 -4.17 -1.49 26.23
C ASN A 136 -5.51 -2.18 26.52
N VAL A 137 -6.56 -1.41 26.79
CA VAL A 137 -7.93 -1.96 26.94
C VAL A 137 -8.46 -2.47 25.60
N TRP A 138 -8.22 -1.76 24.50
CA TRP A 138 -8.64 -2.17 23.16
C TRP A 138 -7.96 -3.46 22.70
N ARG A 139 -6.63 -3.57 22.82
CA ARG A 139 -5.89 -4.80 22.48
C ARG A 139 -6.30 -5.97 23.37
N GLY A 140 -6.70 -5.70 24.60
CA GLY A 140 -7.28 -6.69 25.52
C GLY A 140 -8.72 -7.10 25.19
N GLN A 141 -9.34 -6.50 24.16
CA GLN A 141 -10.72 -6.72 23.74
C GLN A 141 -11.75 -6.47 24.87
N ASP A 142 -11.48 -5.46 25.71
CA ASP A 142 -12.22 -5.17 26.94
C ASP A 142 -12.76 -3.73 26.95
N LEU A 143 -13.15 -3.22 25.76
CA LEU A 143 -13.61 -1.84 25.58
C LEU A 143 -14.87 -1.50 26.39
N ASP A 144 -15.64 -2.49 26.85
CA ASP A 144 -16.79 -2.27 27.72
C ASP A 144 -16.42 -1.52 29.02
N ARG A 145 -15.20 -1.71 29.53
CA ARG A 145 -14.68 -0.94 30.68
C ARG A 145 -14.57 0.56 30.42
N LEU A 146 -14.44 0.96 29.16
CA LEU A 146 -14.35 2.36 28.77
C LEU A 146 -15.67 2.91 28.24
N LYS A 147 -16.73 2.12 28.15
CA LYS A 147 -18.00 2.53 27.53
C LYS A 147 -18.54 3.86 28.07
N THR A 148 -18.68 3.99 29.39
CA THR A 148 -19.17 5.24 30.01
C THR A 148 -18.22 6.42 29.79
N HIS A 149 -16.90 6.16 29.77
CA HIS A 149 -15.90 7.19 29.49
C HIS A 149 -15.98 7.67 28.04
N ILE A 150 -16.07 6.75 27.07
CA ILE A 150 -16.23 7.02 25.65
C ILE A 150 -17.50 7.84 25.40
N GLU A 151 -18.64 7.42 25.96
CA GLU A 151 -19.90 8.17 25.85
C GLU A 151 -19.77 9.60 26.42
N SER A 152 -19.10 9.75 27.56
CA SER A 152 -18.83 11.06 28.15
C SER A 152 -17.90 11.91 27.29
N TRP A 153 -16.85 11.31 26.73
CA TRP A 153 -15.87 12.02 25.90
C TRP A 153 -16.47 12.47 24.57
N VAL A 154 -17.33 11.66 23.94
CA VAL A 154 -18.08 12.07 22.75
C VAL A 154 -18.94 13.29 23.06
N LYS A 155 -19.78 13.22 24.11
CA LYS A 155 -20.67 14.33 24.50
C LYS A 155 -19.92 15.63 24.82
N LYS A 156 -18.68 15.52 25.32
CA LYS A 156 -17.83 16.66 25.71
C LYS A 156 -16.90 17.13 24.58
N GLY A 157 -16.95 16.53 23.39
CA GLY A 157 -16.05 16.87 22.28
C GLY A 157 -14.59 16.46 22.50
N TYR A 158 -14.32 15.50 23.40
CA TYR A 158 -12.98 14.96 23.67
C TYR A 158 -12.65 13.71 22.87
N LEU A 159 -13.61 13.17 22.13
CA LEU A 159 -13.46 11.99 21.29
C LEU A 159 -14.39 12.14 20.09
N LYS A 160 -13.86 12.01 18.87
CA LYS A 160 -14.65 12.03 17.63
C LYS A 160 -14.78 10.62 17.08
N ARG A 161 -16.02 10.18 16.85
CA ARG A 161 -16.34 8.83 16.36
C ARG A 161 -16.94 8.80 14.95
N ASP A 162 -17.48 9.92 14.50
CA ASP A 162 -17.89 10.09 13.11
C ASP A 162 -16.64 10.37 12.27
N ILE A 163 -15.94 9.28 11.95
CA ILE A 163 -14.67 9.26 11.24
C ILE A 163 -14.80 8.31 10.07
N GLU A 164 -14.26 8.74 8.95
CA GLU A 164 -14.10 7.92 7.76
C GLU A 164 -12.61 7.81 7.41
N ILE A 165 -12.20 6.62 7.02
CA ILE A 165 -10.88 6.36 6.45
C ILE A 165 -11.04 6.30 4.94
N THR A 166 -10.48 7.29 4.26
CA THR A 166 -10.61 7.48 2.81
C THR A 166 -9.99 6.33 2.04
N SER A 167 -8.80 5.87 2.44
CA SER A 167 -8.20 4.68 1.83
C SER A 167 -7.14 3.99 2.70
N CYS A 168 -6.93 2.71 2.42
CA CYS A 168 -5.88 1.89 3.00
C CYS A 168 -5.18 1.10 1.87
N GLY A 169 -3.92 1.41 1.61
CA GLY A 169 -3.08 0.77 0.59
C GLY A 169 -1.96 -0.04 1.24
N VAL A 170 -1.93 -1.34 1.00
CA VAL A 170 -0.95 -2.24 1.63
C VAL A 170 -0.19 -3.11 0.64
N TRP A 171 1.10 -3.29 0.88
CA TRP A 171 1.93 -4.29 0.21
C TRP A 171 2.12 -5.49 1.13
N ASP A 172 1.78 -6.66 0.62
CA ASP A 172 2.07 -7.99 1.14
C ASP A 172 2.01 -8.10 2.67
N THR A 173 0.80 -7.90 3.20
CA THR A 173 0.55 -7.89 4.66
C THR A 173 0.99 -9.22 5.27
N VAL A 174 1.91 -9.17 6.23
CA VAL A 174 2.30 -10.35 7.02
C VAL A 174 2.12 -10.05 8.51
N SER A 175 1.68 -11.05 9.27
CA SER A 175 1.82 -10.98 10.72
C SER A 175 3.31 -11.01 11.06
N ALA A 176 3.72 -10.36 12.15
CA ALA A 176 4.98 -10.73 12.76
C ALA A 176 5.00 -12.25 12.97
N MET A 177 6.14 -12.88 12.67
CA MET A 177 6.39 -14.28 13.01
C MET A 177 6.04 -14.41 14.50
N TYR A 178 4.99 -15.17 14.81
CA TYR A 178 4.18 -15.08 16.04
C TYR A 178 3.26 -13.83 16.08
N PRO A 179 1.93 -14.00 16.00
CA PRO A 179 1.04 -12.88 16.25
C PRO A 179 1.35 -12.33 17.65
N ALA A 180 1.33 -11.02 17.80
CA ALA A 180 0.78 -10.48 19.03
C ALA A 180 -0.62 -11.09 19.10
N LYS A 181 -0.78 -12.22 19.80
CA LYS A 181 -2.00 -13.06 19.82
C LYS A 181 -3.23 -12.20 20.13
N GLU A 182 -2.99 -11.14 20.88
CA GLU A 182 -3.91 -10.09 21.28
C GLU A 182 -4.44 -9.24 20.11
N LEU A 183 -3.74 -9.11 18.97
CA LEU A 183 -4.19 -8.39 17.78
C LEU A 183 -4.71 -9.30 16.67
N ALA A 184 -4.83 -10.62 16.91
CA ALA A 184 -5.27 -11.57 15.88
C ALA A 184 -6.67 -11.27 15.31
N PHE A 185 -7.52 -10.57 16.08
CA PHE A 185 -8.86 -10.13 15.67
C PHE A 185 -8.85 -9.08 14.55
N VAL A 186 -7.71 -8.43 14.29
CA VAL A 186 -7.55 -7.43 13.21
C VAL A 186 -7.50 -8.09 11.83
N SER A 187 -6.79 -9.21 11.70
CA SER A 187 -6.49 -9.85 10.41
C SER A 187 -7.71 -10.15 9.52
N PRO A 188 -8.85 -10.66 10.03
CA PRO A 188 -10.01 -10.94 9.19
C PRO A 188 -10.89 -9.70 8.93
N ARG A 189 -10.70 -8.60 9.66
CA ARG A 189 -11.68 -7.51 9.73
C ARG A 189 -11.42 -6.47 8.65
N ILE A 190 -12.50 -5.98 8.04
CA ILE A 190 -12.51 -4.77 7.21
C ILE A 190 -13.30 -3.72 7.99
N PRO A 191 -12.65 -2.64 8.46
CA PRO A 191 -13.37 -1.60 9.18
C PRO A 191 -14.47 -0.99 8.31
N ARG A 192 -15.68 -0.82 8.86
CA ARG A 192 -16.84 -0.28 8.14
C ARG A 192 -16.66 1.17 7.73
N ILE A 193 -15.77 1.88 8.43
CA ILE A 193 -15.39 3.26 8.15
C ILE A 193 -14.36 3.38 7.02
N LEU A 194 -13.86 2.28 6.48
CA LEU A 194 -12.89 2.28 5.38
C LEU A 194 -13.61 2.34 4.04
N ARG A 195 -13.35 3.35 3.21
CA ARG A 195 -13.95 3.45 1.85
C ARG A 195 -13.24 2.61 0.81
N ASN A 196 -11.91 2.62 0.81
CA ASN A 196 -11.10 2.00 -0.23
C ASN A 196 -9.98 1.15 0.40
N ALA A 197 -9.92 -0.13 0.07
CA ALA A 197 -8.91 -1.07 0.52
C ALA A 197 -8.16 -1.66 -0.67
N PHE A 198 -6.87 -1.34 -0.81
CA PHE A 198 -6.02 -1.79 -1.90
C PHE A 198 -4.88 -2.65 -1.34
N GLN A 199 -4.67 -3.83 -1.92
CA GLN A 199 -3.61 -4.73 -1.49
C GLN A 199 -2.87 -5.33 -2.69
N ALA A 200 -1.56 -5.10 -2.73
CA ALA A 200 -0.64 -5.78 -3.62
C ALA A 200 -0.07 -7.01 -2.91
N LEU A 201 -0.04 -8.16 -3.58
CA LEU A 201 0.33 -9.47 -3.02
C LEU A 201 1.47 -10.10 -3.81
N ALA A 202 2.41 -10.73 -3.11
CA ALA A 202 3.51 -11.47 -3.71
C ALA A 202 3.06 -12.87 -4.16
N LEU A 203 3.11 -13.13 -5.46
CA LEU A 203 2.72 -14.43 -6.02
C LEU A 203 3.75 -15.53 -5.72
N HIS A 204 5.03 -15.19 -5.63
CA HIS A 204 6.14 -16.14 -5.47
C HIS A 204 6.73 -16.15 -4.05
N GLU A 205 6.04 -15.58 -3.06
CA GLU A 205 6.45 -15.71 -1.66
C GLU A 205 6.09 -17.12 -1.16
N MET A 206 7.12 -17.98 -1.07
CA MET A 206 6.97 -19.39 -0.73
C MET A 206 7.37 -19.71 0.72
N ARG A 207 7.88 -18.74 1.49
CA ARG A 207 8.32 -19.00 2.86
C ARG A 207 7.10 -19.20 3.77
N THR A 208 7.05 -20.35 4.42
CA THR A 208 5.96 -20.73 5.34
C THR A 208 5.80 -19.79 6.54
N ALA A 209 6.85 -19.03 6.88
CA ALA A 209 6.83 -18.03 7.95
C ALA A 209 6.10 -16.73 7.57
N PHE A 210 5.78 -16.52 6.29
CA PHE A 210 5.21 -15.27 5.76
C PHE A 210 3.91 -15.49 4.97
N PRO A 211 2.88 -16.17 5.52
CA PRO A 211 1.62 -16.28 4.83
C PRO A 211 0.96 -14.89 4.69
N PRO A 212 0.47 -14.52 3.49
CA PRO A 212 -0.16 -13.23 3.30
C PRO A 212 -1.51 -13.19 4.03
N ILE A 213 -1.79 -12.07 4.70
CA ILE A 213 -3.08 -11.80 5.31
C ILE A 213 -3.95 -11.08 4.30
N LEU A 214 -4.94 -11.79 3.74
CA LEU A 214 -5.90 -11.23 2.79
C LEU A 214 -6.98 -10.41 3.50
N TRP A 215 -7.61 -9.50 2.77
CA TRP A 215 -8.90 -8.94 3.15
C TRP A 215 -10.01 -9.97 2.89
N ASN A 216 -10.87 -10.19 3.89
CA ASN A 216 -11.95 -11.15 3.79
C ASN A 216 -13.19 -10.53 3.12
N TYR A 217 -13.44 -10.90 1.85
CA TYR A 217 -14.64 -10.48 1.12
C TYR A 217 -15.95 -11.01 1.74
N GLU A 218 -15.93 -12.12 2.46
CA GLU A 218 -17.14 -12.70 3.06
C GLU A 218 -17.55 -12.01 4.37
N ALA A 219 -16.63 -11.27 4.98
CA ALA A 219 -16.91 -10.42 6.13
C ALA A 219 -17.68 -9.13 5.76
N LEU A 220 -18.04 -8.94 4.48
CA LEU A 220 -18.75 -7.78 3.97
C LEU A 220 -20.19 -7.72 4.51
N HIS A 221 -20.40 -6.91 5.54
CA HIS A 221 -21.71 -6.34 5.90
C HIS A 221 -21.75 -4.81 5.75
N SER A 222 -20.69 -4.15 5.24
CA SER A 222 -20.73 -2.75 4.80
C SER A 222 -20.79 -2.67 3.28
N ALA A 223 -21.96 -2.33 2.73
CA ALA A 223 -22.26 -2.31 1.29
C ALA A 223 -21.42 -1.34 0.44
N ASN A 224 -20.49 -0.56 1.03
CA ASN A 224 -19.86 0.60 0.39
C ASN A 224 -18.32 0.58 0.34
N THR A 225 -17.63 -0.49 0.77
CA THR A 225 -16.16 -0.55 0.72
C THR A 225 -15.68 -1.10 -0.62
N ILE A 226 -14.83 -0.34 -1.34
CA ILE A 226 -14.16 -0.81 -2.56
C ILE A 226 -12.91 -1.58 -2.15
N ILE A 227 -12.80 -2.85 -2.55
CA ILE A 227 -11.66 -3.70 -2.23
C ILE A 227 -10.99 -4.18 -3.51
N LYS A 228 -9.71 -3.88 -3.71
CA LYS A 228 -8.89 -4.43 -4.80
C LYS A 228 -7.69 -5.18 -4.23
N GLN A 229 -7.60 -6.47 -4.52
CA GLN A 229 -6.43 -7.30 -4.19
C GLN A 229 -5.80 -7.78 -5.50
N CYS A 230 -4.52 -7.49 -5.71
CA CYS A 230 -3.79 -7.83 -6.93
C CYS A 230 -2.58 -8.70 -6.61
N TRP A 231 -2.51 -9.87 -7.26
CA TRP A 231 -1.33 -10.72 -7.21
C TRP A 231 -0.36 -10.31 -8.31
N LEU A 232 0.85 -9.98 -7.90
CA LEU A 232 1.92 -9.50 -8.75
C LEU A 232 3.08 -10.51 -8.72
N ALA A 233 3.76 -10.65 -9.85
CA ALA A 233 4.94 -11.50 -9.94
C ALA A 233 6.05 -10.96 -9.03
N GLY A 234 6.65 -11.87 -8.26
CA GLY A 234 7.77 -11.58 -7.35
C GLY A 234 7.54 -12.13 -5.95
N ASP A 235 8.58 -12.06 -5.13
CA ASP A 235 8.53 -12.34 -3.69
C ASP A 235 8.10 -11.11 -2.85
N HIS A 236 8.09 -11.25 -1.53
CA HIS A 236 7.71 -10.20 -0.59
C HIS A 236 8.38 -8.84 -0.85
N SER A 237 9.67 -8.84 -1.17
CA SER A 237 10.44 -7.61 -1.40
C SER A 237 10.42 -7.17 -2.86
N ASP A 238 10.12 -8.05 -3.81
CA ASP A 238 9.78 -7.64 -5.18
C ASP A 238 8.48 -6.85 -5.22
N ILE A 239 7.58 -7.05 -4.25
CA ILE A 239 6.32 -6.29 -4.14
C ILE A 239 6.47 -5.06 -3.24
N GLY A 240 7.14 -5.20 -2.10
CA GLY A 240 7.31 -4.10 -1.14
C GLY A 240 8.55 -3.24 -1.33
N GLY A 241 9.51 -3.66 -2.16
CA GLY A 241 10.77 -2.96 -2.40
C GLY A 241 11.87 -3.20 -1.38
N GLY A 242 12.98 -2.48 -1.57
CA GLY A 242 14.20 -2.54 -0.76
C GLY A 242 15.29 -3.50 -1.25
N HIS A 243 15.12 -4.11 -2.43
CA HIS A 243 16.20 -4.78 -3.15
C HIS A 243 16.86 -3.86 -4.17
N SER A 244 18.09 -4.22 -4.57
CA SER A 244 18.86 -3.54 -5.61
C SER A 244 18.16 -3.57 -6.97
N ASP A 245 17.51 -4.69 -7.27
CA ASP A 245 16.54 -4.78 -8.34
C ASP A 245 15.18 -4.31 -7.85
N SER A 246 14.80 -3.09 -8.22
CA SER A 246 13.51 -2.51 -7.83
C SER A 246 12.49 -2.56 -8.97
N GLY A 247 12.72 -3.35 -10.02
CA GLY A 247 11.88 -3.33 -11.22
C GLY A 247 10.43 -3.74 -10.96
N LEU A 248 10.24 -4.94 -10.41
CA LEU A 248 8.92 -5.45 -10.00
C LEU A 248 8.28 -4.57 -8.91
N ALA A 249 9.10 -4.06 -7.99
CA ALA A 249 8.64 -3.18 -6.92
C ALA A 249 8.11 -1.87 -7.50
N ALA A 250 8.75 -1.32 -8.54
CA ALA A 250 8.28 -0.11 -9.19
C ALA A 250 6.93 -0.32 -9.90
N LEU A 251 6.70 -1.48 -10.52
CA LEU A 251 5.38 -1.82 -11.08
C LEU A 251 4.31 -1.92 -10.00
N SER A 252 4.64 -2.52 -8.86
CA SER A 252 3.73 -2.58 -7.71
C SER A 252 3.42 -1.20 -7.12
N LEU A 253 4.41 -0.29 -7.08
CA LEU A 253 4.23 1.10 -6.68
C LEU A 253 3.28 1.82 -7.64
N LEU A 254 3.49 1.69 -8.95
CA LEU A 254 2.61 2.30 -9.97
C LEU A 254 1.17 1.83 -9.84
N TRP A 255 0.99 0.52 -9.65
CA TRP A 255 -0.34 -0.03 -9.45
C TRP A 255 -1.04 0.58 -8.21
N MET A 256 -0.31 0.74 -7.11
CA MET A 256 -0.86 1.36 -5.91
C MET A 256 -1.19 2.83 -6.14
N VAL A 257 -0.27 3.61 -6.72
CA VAL A 257 -0.49 5.02 -7.05
C VAL A 257 -1.71 5.18 -7.95
N SER A 258 -1.88 4.33 -8.97
CA SER A 258 -3.04 4.40 -9.87
C SER A 258 -4.35 4.13 -9.14
N GLN A 259 -4.39 3.23 -8.13
CA GLN A 259 -5.60 3.04 -7.34
C GLN A 259 -5.95 4.30 -6.52
N PHE A 260 -4.94 4.95 -5.93
CA PHE A 260 -5.19 6.17 -5.17
C PHE A 260 -5.64 7.32 -6.07
N GLN A 261 -5.05 7.47 -7.26
CA GLN A 261 -5.48 8.49 -8.23
C GLN A 261 -6.88 8.23 -8.79
N GLU A 262 -7.30 6.96 -8.93
CA GLU A 262 -8.63 6.61 -9.43
C GLU A 262 -9.74 6.85 -8.40
N TYR A 263 -9.49 6.56 -7.12
CA TYR A 263 -10.54 6.53 -6.09
C TYR A 263 -10.44 7.64 -5.03
N THR A 264 -9.41 8.49 -5.08
CA THR A 264 -9.20 9.55 -4.08
C THR A 264 -8.70 10.84 -4.74
N GLU A 265 -8.70 11.93 -3.98
CA GLU A 265 -8.13 13.21 -4.41
C GLU A 265 -6.66 13.38 -3.98
N ALA A 266 -5.99 12.29 -3.56
CA ALA A 266 -4.58 12.34 -3.22
C ALA A 266 -3.74 12.60 -4.48
N GLU A 267 -2.92 13.64 -4.44
CA GLU A 267 -2.08 14.03 -5.57
C GLU A 267 -0.61 13.66 -5.34
N PHE A 268 0.01 13.18 -6.41
CA PHE A 268 1.40 12.74 -6.45
C PHE A 268 2.25 13.66 -7.34
N ASP A 269 3.53 13.80 -7.01
CA ASP A 269 4.55 14.42 -7.82
C ASP A 269 4.97 13.44 -8.93
N GLU A 270 4.59 13.76 -10.16
CA GLU A 270 4.80 12.89 -11.31
C GLU A 270 6.28 12.66 -11.62
N LEU A 271 7.14 13.65 -11.38
CA LEU A 271 8.58 13.51 -11.60
C LEU A 271 9.18 12.57 -10.56
N MET A 272 8.72 12.63 -9.30
CA MET A 272 9.14 11.68 -8.27
C MET A 272 8.65 10.26 -8.53
N VAL A 273 7.41 10.12 -9.05
CA VAL A 273 6.89 8.80 -9.49
C VAL A 273 7.71 8.26 -10.65
N LEU A 274 8.08 9.11 -11.62
CA LEU A 274 8.91 8.72 -12.75
C LEU A 274 10.34 8.37 -12.32
N ASP A 275 10.92 9.10 -11.36
CA ASP A 275 12.26 8.80 -10.83
C ASP A 275 12.30 7.43 -10.13
N CYS A 276 11.19 7.03 -9.51
CA CYS A 276 11.05 5.67 -9.03
C CYS A 276 11.16 4.64 -10.17
N LEU A 277 10.86 4.96 -11.42
CA LEU A 277 11.01 4.04 -12.56
C LEU A 277 12.43 4.01 -13.14
N THR A 278 13.33 4.91 -12.72
CA THR A 278 14.69 5.03 -13.28
C THR A 278 15.49 3.71 -13.29
N PRO A 279 15.41 2.83 -12.26
CA PRO A 279 16.09 1.52 -12.30
C PRO A 279 15.59 0.59 -13.41
N LEU A 280 14.32 0.68 -13.82
CA LEU A 280 13.79 -0.01 -15.00
C LEU A 280 14.34 0.62 -16.29
N TYR A 281 14.35 1.95 -16.34
CA TYR A 281 14.79 2.71 -17.51
C TYR A 281 16.27 2.46 -17.87
N LEU A 282 17.16 2.42 -16.88
CA LEU A 282 18.60 2.19 -17.10
C LEU A 282 18.89 0.76 -17.58
N ARG A 283 18.24 -0.26 -17.01
CA ARG A 283 18.38 -1.65 -17.52
C ARG A 283 17.80 -1.81 -18.92
N TRP A 284 16.74 -1.08 -19.26
CA TRP A 284 16.20 -1.10 -20.63
C TRP A 284 17.13 -0.44 -21.65
N GLN A 285 17.87 0.60 -21.28
CA GLN A 285 18.90 1.16 -22.17
C GLN A 285 20.06 0.18 -22.39
N GLU A 286 20.52 -0.51 -21.34
CA GLU A 286 21.58 -1.53 -21.48
C GLU A 286 21.14 -2.72 -22.36
N GLN A 287 19.90 -3.19 -22.24
CA GLN A 287 19.37 -4.24 -23.13
C GLN A 287 19.10 -3.75 -24.55
N ALA A 288 18.68 -2.49 -24.72
CA ALA A 288 18.48 -1.90 -26.04
C ALA A 288 19.80 -1.82 -26.81
N LEU A 289 20.94 -1.58 -26.16
CA LEU A 289 22.27 -1.51 -26.80
C LEU A 289 22.75 -2.83 -27.44
N VAL A 290 22.08 -3.97 -27.19
CA VAL A 290 22.56 -5.29 -27.63
C VAL A 290 22.07 -5.72 -29.02
N ASN A 291 21.20 -5.00 -29.72
CA ASN A 291 20.79 -5.36 -31.10
C ASN A 291 20.41 -4.15 -31.98
N TRP A 292 21.41 -3.44 -32.55
CA TRP A 292 21.17 -2.21 -33.33
C TRP A 292 21.35 -2.30 -34.86
N GLU A 293 21.53 -3.48 -35.46
CA GLU A 293 21.80 -3.52 -36.91
C GLU A 293 20.57 -3.63 -37.83
N ASP A 294 19.39 -4.07 -37.36
CA ASP A 294 18.32 -4.49 -38.29
C ASP A 294 16.91 -3.88 -38.09
N ALA A 295 16.74 -2.77 -37.37
CA ALA A 295 15.40 -2.17 -37.20
C ALA A 295 15.31 -0.73 -37.70
N THR A 296 14.86 -0.58 -38.95
CA THR A 296 14.39 0.71 -39.50
C THR A 296 13.13 1.17 -38.75
N PHE A 297 13.26 2.20 -37.91
CA PHE A 297 12.18 2.78 -37.10
C PHE A 297 11.33 3.78 -37.90
N PHE A 298 10.06 3.43 -38.15
CA PHE A 298 9.00 4.39 -38.48
C PHE A 298 7.90 4.36 -37.40
N ASN A 299 7.70 5.51 -36.75
CA ASN A 299 6.53 5.96 -35.98
C ASN A 299 6.13 5.26 -34.65
N LYS A 300 5.93 6.11 -33.62
CA LYS A 300 5.30 5.86 -32.30
C LYS A 300 5.89 4.70 -31.49
N GLN A 301 6.78 5.01 -30.55
CA GLN A 301 7.21 4.06 -29.53
C GLN A 301 6.17 3.98 -28.39
N GLU A 302 5.18 3.09 -28.55
CA GLU A 302 4.43 2.53 -27.42
C GLU A 302 5.31 1.48 -26.72
N TYR A 303 5.77 1.76 -25.51
CA TYR A 303 6.47 0.77 -24.69
C TYR A 303 5.45 -0.05 -23.88
N ILE A 304 4.86 -1.07 -24.50
CA ILE A 304 3.96 -1.98 -23.81
C ILE A 304 4.78 -2.94 -22.93
N LEU A 305 4.95 -2.63 -21.65
CA LEU A 305 5.19 -3.68 -20.66
C LEU A 305 3.99 -4.62 -20.67
N ARG A 306 4.20 -5.93 -20.83
CA ARG A 306 3.17 -6.92 -20.49
C ARG A 306 3.60 -7.61 -19.21
N SER A 307 3.35 -6.99 -18.05
CA SER A 307 3.31 -7.74 -16.80
C SER A 307 1.91 -8.35 -16.66
N HIS A 308 1.82 -9.66 -16.53
CA HIS A 308 0.55 -10.32 -16.26
C HIS A 308 0.14 -10.05 -14.82
N MET A 309 -0.93 -9.27 -14.64
CA MET A 309 -1.58 -9.07 -13.35
C MET A 309 -2.74 -10.04 -13.24
N TYR A 310 -2.80 -10.79 -12.15
CA TYR A 310 -3.88 -11.75 -11.91
C TYR A 310 -4.80 -11.25 -10.81
N THR A 311 -6.08 -11.05 -11.12
CA THR A 311 -7.11 -10.87 -10.10
C THR A 311 -8.23 -11.89 -10.35
N ARG A 312 -8.40 -12.84 -9.44
CA ARG A 312 -9.52 -13.82 -9.36
C ARG A 312 -10.24 -14.16 -10.69
N GLY A 313 -9.50 -14.70 -11.66
CA GLY A 313 -10.03 -15.21 -12.93
C GLY A 313 -9.88 -14.26 -14.14
N GLU A 314 -9.41 -13.05 -13.93
CA GLU A 314 -9.21 -12.03 -14.96
C GLU A 314 -7.72 -11.66 -15.05
N ALA A 315 -7.19 -11.69 -16.28
CA ALA A 315 -5.85 -11.23 -16.58
C ALA A 315 -5.91 -9.77 -16.99
N PHE A 316 -5.04 -8.94 -16.41
CA PHE A 316 -4.88 -7.55 -16.82
C PHE A 316 -3.47 -7.32 -17.34
N SER A 317 -3.35 -6.40 -18.29
CA SER A 317 -2.05 -5.86 -18.72
C SER A 317 -1.95 -4.42 -18.25
N LEU A 318 -0.81 -4.07 -17.65
CA LEU A 318 -0.45 -2.68 -17.39
C LEU A 318 0.33 -2.16 -18.60
N TRP A 319 -0.18 -1.20 -19.37
CA TRP A 319 0.66 -0.46 -20.34
C TRP A 319 1.04 0.90 -19.78
N ILE A 320 2.22 1.35 -20.20
CA ILE A 320 2.76 2.68 -19.96
C ILE A 320 3.07 3.24 -21.35
N SER A 321 2.34 4.26 -21.82
CA SER A 321 2.66 4.94 -23.07
C SER A 321 3.42 6.24 -22.82
N TYR A 322 4.49 6.46 -23.58
CA TYR A 322 5.32 7.66 -23.53
C TYR A 322 5.23 8.37 -24.88
N ASP A 323 4.71 9.61 -24.90
CA ASP A 323 4.64 10.41 -26.14
C ASP A 323 5.84 11.36 -26.20
N ASN A 324 6.79 11.06 -27.10
CA ASN A 324 8.05 11.79 -27.22
C ASN A 324 7.93 13.09 -28.06
N LYS A 325 6.72 13.50 -28.47
CA LYS A 325 6.50 14.69 -29.33
C LYS A 325 6.21 15.99 -28.58
N ASP A 326 5.88 15.95 -27.30
CA ASP A 326 5.60 17.14 -26.51
C ASP A 326 6.11 16.93 -25.08
N SER A 327 7.22 17.59 -24.71
CA SER A 327 7.84 17.49 -23.37
C SER A 327 6.98 18.04 -22.22
N ARG A 328 5.71 18.36 -22.52
CA ARG A 328 4.68 18.86 -21.62
C ARG A 328 3.48 17.90 -21.49
N GLN A 329 3.44 16.79 -22.23
CA GLN A 329 2.40 15.78 -22.07
C GLN A 329 2.90 14.58 -21.25
N CYS A 330 2.16 14.27 -20.20
CA CYS A 330 2.49 13.22 -19.24
C CYS A 330 2.38 11.82 -19.87
N PRO A 331 3.22 10.85 -19.45
CA PRO A 331 3.02 9.44 -19.75
C PRO A 331 1.65 8.96 -19.26
N ARG A 332 0.97 8.12 -20.05
CA ARG A 332 -0.31 7.52 -19.63
C ARG A 332 -0.09 6.08 -19.21
N ALA A 333 -0.41 5.76 -17.96
CA ALA A 333 -0.49 4.38 -17.48
C ALA A 333 -1.95 3.93 -17.41
N GLY A 334 -2.23 2.70 -17.85
CA GLY A 334 -3.59 2.15 -17.84
C GLY A 334 -3.58 0.62 -17.70
N ILE A 335 -4.71 0.09 -17.25
CA ILE A 335 -4.94 -1.34 -17.00
C ILE A 335 -6.02 -1.85 -17.99
N VAL A 336 -5.78 -2.88 -18.82
CA VAL A 336 -6.78 -3.45 -19.80
C VAL A 336 -7.35 -4.63 -19.08
N ASP A 337 -8.66 -4.60 -18.95
CA ASP A 337 -9.46 -5.78 -18.71
C ASP A 337 -9.52 -6.62 -20.01
N HIS A 338 -8.91 -7.81 -20.00
CA HIS A 338 -8.93 -8.71 -21.15
C HIS A 338 -10.29 -9.39 -21.40
N LYS A 339 -11.37 -9.02 -20.67
CA LYS A 339 -12.73 -9.53 -20.93
C LYS A 339 -13.21 -9.43 -22.38
N SER A 340 -12.64 -8.56 -23.22
CA SER A 340 -13.01 -8.42 -24.64
C SER A 340 -12.25 -9.34 -25.61
N LEU A 341 -11.30 -10.15 -25.13
CA LEU A 341 -10.58 -11.14 -25.96
C LEU A 341 -10.96 -12.54 -25.46
N ALA A 342 -11.77 -13.23 -26.26
CA ALA A 342 -12.33 -14.55 -25.95
C ALA A 342 -11.29 -15.56 -25.41
N PRO A 343 -11.66 -16.44 -24.47
CA PRO A 343 -10.72 -17.29 -23.76
C PRO A 343 -10.33 -18.50 -24.62
N ALA A 344 -9.04 -18.68 -24.89
CA ALA A 344 -8.52 -19.91 -25.47
C ALA A 344 -7.29 -20.39 -24.71
N TRP A 345 -7.47 -20.81 -23.46
CA TRP A 345 -6.45 -21.61 -22.77
C TRP A 345 -7.13 -22.77 -22.04
N SER A 346 -7.06 -23.95 -22.65
CA SER A 346 -7.26 -25.23 -21.98
C SER A 346 -5.89 -25.74 -21.53
N ILE A 347 -5.72 -26.02 -20.24
CA ILE A 347 -4.57 -26.75 -19.72
C ILE A 347 -4.73 -28.21 -20.16
N LYS A 348 -3.91 -28.68 -21.09
CA LYS A 348 -3.68 -30.12 -21.29
C LYS A 348 -2.25 -30.46 -20.91
N SER A 349 -2.17 -31.40 -19.98
CA SER A 349 -0.99 -32.14 -19.55
C SER A 349 -0.02 -32.42 -20.71
N VAL A 350 1.25 -32.12 -20.49
CA VAL A 350 2.33 -32.59 -21.36
C VAL A 350 2.46 -34.09 -21.17
N SER A 351 1.99 -34.87 -22.15
CA SER A 351 2.39 -36.26 -22.34
C SER A 351 3.33 -36.35 -23.52
N THR A 352 4.49 -36.96 -23.29
CA THR A 352 5.51 -37.35 -24.26
C THR A 352 4.93 -38.12 -25.46
N GLY A 353 5.26 -37.74 -26.69
CA GLY A 353 5.07 -38.60 -27.86
C GLY A 353 4.85 -37.91 -29.21
N ALA A 354 5.95 -37.74 -29.96
CA ALA A 354 6.13 -37.95 -31.40
C ALA A 354 5.23 -37.28 -32.50
N ILE A 355 5.89 -37.10 -33.65
CA ILE A 355 5.40 -37.08 -35.06
C ILE A 355 5.25 -35.69 -35.74
N SER A 356 6.35 -35.32 -36.41
CA SER A 356 6.54 -34.89 -37.82
C SER A 356 5.35 -34.54 -38.75
N GLN A 357 5.71 -33.75 -39.80
CA GLN A 357 5.04 -33.54 -41.12
C GLN A 357 3.91 -32.48 -41.13
N LEU A 358 3.71 -31.54 -42.06
CA LEU A 358 4.18 -31.16 -43.42
C LEU A 358 3.84 -29.63 -43.56
N GLY A 359 4.59 -28.77 -44.26
CA GLY A 359 4.45 -28.53 -45.70
C GLY A 359 3.70 -27.20 -46.03
N LEU A 360 4.45 -26.22 -46.53
CA LEU A 360 4.13 -24.93 -47.22
C LEU A 360 2.97 -25.02 -48.28
N PRO A 361 2.39 -23.91 -48.86
CA PRO A 361 3.15 -22.79 -49.47
C PRO A 361 2.53 -21.37 -49.62
N SER A 362 3.46 -20.47 -50.00
CA SER A 362 3.39 -19.12 -50.64
C SER A 362 2.41 -18.08 -50.12
#